data_AF-A0A959IFE6-F1
#
_entry.id   AF-A0A959IFE6-F1
#
_cell.length_a   1.000
_cell.length_b   1.000
_cell.length_c   1.000
_cell.angle_alpha   90.00
_cell.angle_beta   90.00
_cell.angle_gamma   90.00
#
_symmetry.space_group_name_H-M   'P 1'
#
loop_
_entity.id
_entity.type
_entity.pdbx_description
1 polymer ?
#
loop_
_entity_poly.entity_id
_entity_poly.type
_entity_poly.pdbx_seq_one_letter_code
_entity_poly.pdbx_strand_id
1 'polypeptide(L)'
;EKLTMEIEVRNELSTLLINDQKIDRPAMETHTFELELKQGMNEFKVAAFKGIQSRVDTILVFSRMGPSLRWELGEKLSHHALLIATDEYDDPGWQKLNNPVFDARGLARVLSENYGFEVDTLLNATADEIL
;
A
#
# COMPACT_ATOMS: atom_id res chain seq x y z
N GLU A 1 -2.68 6.62 -12.39
CA GLU A 1 -3.51 5.49 -12.88
C GLU A 1 -4.85 5.57 -12.18
N LYS A 2 -5.94 5.22 -12.87
CA LYS A 2 -7.29 5.26 -12.32
C LYS A 2 -7.83 3.85 -12.18
N LEU A 3 -8.54 3.59 -11.08
CA LEU A 3 -9.38 2.43 -10.92
C LEU A 3 -10.80 2.80 -11.32
N THR A 4 -11.34 2.12 -12.33
CA THR A 4 -12.78 2.13 -12.61
C THR A 4 -13.45 1.09 -11.73
N MET A 5 -14.44 1.53 -10.95
CA MET A 5 -15.27 0.69 -10.12
C MET A 5 -16.73 0.83 -10.54
N GLU A 6 -17.42 -0.29 -10.67
CA GLU A 6 -18.85 -0.35 -10.92
C GLU A 6 -19.55 -0.89 -9.67
N ILE A 7 -20.58 -0.18 -9.21
CA ILE A 7 -21.42 -0.60 -8.09
C ILE A 7 -22.86 -0.66 -8.56
N GLU A 8 -23.44 -1.86 -8.50
CA GLU A 8 -24.86 -2.06 -8.78
C GLU A 8 -25.70 -1.88 -7.51
N VAL A 9 -26.56 -0.87 -7.51
CA VAL A 9 -27.48 -0.61 -6.39
C VAL A 9 -28.78 -1.39 -6.62
N ARG A 10 -28.94 -2.49 -5.88
CA ARG A 10 -30.11 -3.39 -6.00
C ARG A 10 -31.25 -3.10 -5.01
N ASN A 11 -31.07 -2.12 -4.12
CA ASN A 11 -32.04 -1.76 -3.09
C ASN A 11 -32.15 -0.23 -2.96
N GLU A 12 -33.26 0.27 -2.43
CA GLU A 12 -33.39 1.68 -2.07
C GLU A 12 -32.42 2.05 -0.95
N LEU A 13 -31.48 2.95 -1.25
CA LEU A 13 -30.50 3.48 -0.30
C LEU A 13 -30.76 4.97 -0.01
N SER A 14 -30.47 5.40 1.22
CA SER A 14 -30.44 6.82 1.56
C SER A 14 -29.13 7.48 1.14
N THR A 15 -28.01 6.74 1.27
CA THR A 15 -26.67 7.25 0.94
C THR A 15 -25.77 6.11 0.48
N LEU A 16 -24.93 6.38 -0.51
CA LEU A 16 -23.76 5.58 -0.88
C LEU A 16 -22.50 6.44 -0.66
N LEU A 17 -21.54 5.92 0.09
CA LEU A 17 -20.23 6.53 0.33
C LEU A 17 -19.15 5.66 -0.29
N ILE A 18 -18.23 6.28 -1.03
CA ILE A 18 -17.05 5.65 -1.58
C ILE A 18 -15.88 6.56 -1.31
N ASN A 19 -15.04 6.18 -0.34
CA ASN A 19 -14.05 7.07 0.24
C ASN A 19 -14.68 8.43 0.62
N ASP A 20 -14.24 9.52 0.00
CA ASP A 20 -14.73 10.89 0.26
C ASP A 20 -15.89 11.30 -0.68
N GLN A 21 -16.30 10.44 -1.62
CA GLN A 21 -17.41 10.71 -2.53
C GLN A 21 -18.72 10.21 -1.94
N LYS A 22 -19.72 11.10 -1.89
CA LYS A 22 -21.06 10.81 -1.36
C LYS A 22 -22.10 10.98 -2.45
N ILE A 23 -22.95 9.96 -2.61
CA ILE A 23 -24.18 10.05 -3.39
C ILE A 23 -25.38 9.94 -2.45
N ASP A 24 -26.18 10.99 -2.41
CA ASP A 24 -27.45 10.99 -1.70
C ASP A 24 -28.54 10.40 -2.58
N ARG A 25 -29.28 9.43 -2.01
CA ARG A 25 -30.38 8.70 -2.67
C ARG A 25 -29.99 8.19 -4.07
N PRO A 26 -28.95 7.32 -4.16
CA PRO A 26 -28.54 6.78 -5.45
C PRO A 26 -29.69 6.02 -6.10
N ALA A 27 -29.84 6.18 -7.42
CA ALA A 27 -30.78 5.41 -8.20
C ALA A 27 -30.42 3.91 -8.16
N MET A 28 -31.43 3.04 -8.30
CA MET A 28 -31.25 1.58 -8.35
C MET A 28 -30.72 1.13 -9.72
N GLU A 29 -29.46 1.45 -9.97
CA GLU A 29 -28.74 1.20 -11.21
C GLU A 29 -27.26 0.98 -10.91
N THR A 30 -26.48 0.78 -11.96
CA THR A 30 -25.01 0.71 -11.85
C THR A 30 -24.42 2.12 -11.85
N HIS A 31 -23.69 2.44 -10.79
CA HIS A 31 -22.91 3.67 -10.66
C HIS A 31 -21.45 3.36 -10.94
N THR A 32 -20.81 4.18 -11.79
CA THR A 32 -19.39 4.05 -12.13
C THR A 32 -18.59 5.13 -11.43
N PHE A 33 -17.50 4.74 -10.79
CA PHE A 33 -16.58 5.63 -10.08
C PHE A 33 -15.18 5.48 -10.63
N GLU A 34 -14.57 6.61 -10.95
CA GLU A 34 -13.14 6.68 -11.22
C GLU A 34 -12.41 7.11 -9.95
N LEU A 35 -11.54 6.24 -9.45
CA LEU A 35 -10.79 6.45 -8.24
C LEU A 35 -9.31 6.60 -8.58
N GLU A 36 -8.71 7.71 -8.19
CA GLU A 36 -7.28 7.95 -8.36
C GLU A 36 -6.47 7.00 -7.47
N LEU A 37 -5.53 6.28 -8.07
CA LEU A 37 -4.59 5.44 -7.35
C LEU A 37 -3.34 6.24 -7.00
N LYS A 38 -3.05 6.38 -5.70
CA LYS A 38 -1.77 6.91 -5.20
C LYS A 38 -0.68 5.85 -5.31
N GLN A 39 0.59 6.26 -5.22
CA GLN A 39 1.71 5.32 -5.18
C GLN A 39 1.61 4.40 -3.96
N GLY A 40 1.87 3.10 -4.16
CA GLY A 40 1.81 2.08 -3.11
C GLY A 40 0.41 1.52 -2.89
N MET A 41 0.14 1.02 -1.68
CA MET A 41 -1.14 0.38 -1.36
C MET A 41 -2.25 1.43 -1.14
N ASN A 42 -3.34 1.31 -1.89
CA ASN A 42 -4.55 2.12 -1.71
C ASN A 42 -5.62 1.27 -1.05
N GLU A 43 -6.25 1.79 0.01
CA GLU A 43 -7.42 1.19 0.65
C GLU A 43 -8.68 1.96 0.24
N PHE A 44 -9.73 1.23 -0.14
CA PHE A 44 -11.00 1.77 -0.57
C PHE A 44 -12.12 1.28 0.34
N LYS A 45 -12.99 2.21 0.74
CA LYS A 45 -14.14 1.92 1.60
C LYS A 45 -15.42 2.30 0.88
N VAL A 46 -16.30 1.32 0.73
CA VAL A 46 -17.66 1.51 0.23
C VAL A 46 -18.61 1.27 1.39
N ALA A 47 -19.47 2.24 1.69
CA ALA A 47 -20.50 2.13 2.71
C ALA A 47 -21.87 2.49 2.14
N ALA A 48 -22.85 1.60 2.35
CA ALA A 48 -24.23 1.79 1.95
C ALA A 48 -25.12 1.98 3.18
N PHE A 49 -26.07 2.92 3.10
CA PHE A 49 -26.98 3.27 4.19
C PHE A 49 -28.42 3.16 3.73
N LYS A 50 -29.27 2.61 4.59
CA LYS A 50 -30.71 2.51 4.37
C LYS A 50 -31.47 3.30 5.45
N GLY A 51 -32.19 4.34 5.04
CA GLY A 51 -32.99 5.20 5.93
C GLY A 51 -32.22 6.38 6.57
N ILE A 52 -32.93 7.18 7.37
CA ILE A 52 -32.42 8.41 8.02
C ILE A 52 -31.58 8.08 9.28
N GLN A 53 -31.75 6.88 9.86
CA GLN A 53 -30.98 6.43 11.01
C GLN A 53 -29.70 5.74 10.55
N SER A 54 -28.57 6.24 11.04
CA SER A 54 -27.17 6.00 10.68
C SER A 54 -26.64 4.56 10.81
N ARG A 55 -27.47 3.53 10.62
CA ARG A 55 -26.99 2.14 10.51
C ARG A 55 -26.41 1.94 9.11
N VAL A 56 -25.10 1.67 9.08
CA VAL A 56 -24.42 1.19 7.88
C VAL A 56 -24.98 -0.20 7.58
N ASP A 57 -25.58 -0.37 6.41
CA ASP A 57 -26.17 -1.63 5.97
C ASP A 57 -25.09 -2.57 5.43
N THR A 58 -24.08 -2.02 4.77
CA THR A 58 -22.94 -2.80 4.23
C THR A 58 -21.69 -1.94 4.18
N ILE A 59 -20.56 -2.52 4.62
CA ILE A 59 -19.22 -1.98 4.41
C ILE A 59 -18.43 -2.99 3.58
N LEU A 60 -17.90 -2.56 2.44
CA LEU A 60 -16.89 -3.29 1.70
C LEU A 60 -15.58 -2.52 1.81
N VAL A 61 -14.53 -3.20 2.27
CA VAL A 61 -13.16 -2.68 2.25
C VAL A 61 -12.34 -3.56 1.34
N PHE A 62 -11.61 -2.96 0.42
CA PHE A 62 -10.65 -3.67 -0.41
C PHE A 62 -9.42 -2.80 -0.66
N SER A 63 -8.32 -3.45 -0.99
CA SER A 63 -7.04 -2.78 -1.24
C SER A 63 -6.57 -3.06 -2.65
N ARG A 64 -6.00 -2.05 -3.31
CA ARG A 64 -5.40 -2.18 -4.63
C ARG A 64 -4.03 -1.50 -4.64
N MET A 65 -3.04 -2.21 -5.19
CA MET A 65 -1.74 -1.61 -5.47
C MET A 65 -1.93 -0.56 -6.56
N GLY A 66 -1.61 0.68 -6.23
CA GLY A 66 -1.53 1.75 -7.21
C GLY A 66 -0.23 1.69 -7.99
N PRO A 67 0.01 2.66 -8.87
CA PRO A 67 1.22 2.71 -9.64
C PRO A 67 2.42 2.79 -8.70
N SER A 68 3.27 1.75 -8.69
CA SER A 68 4.66 1.91 -8.28
C SER A 68 5.39 2.72 -9.37
N LEU A 69 6.66 3.08 -9.16
CA LEU A 69 7.52 3.79 -10.14
C LEU A 69 7.62 3.12 -11.55
N ARG A 70 6.82 2.07 -11.84
CA ARG A 70 7.06 1.02 -12.83
C ARG A 70 6.29 1.07 -14.16
N TRP A 71 5.20 1.82 -14.36
CA TRP A 71 4.34 1.56 -15.54
C TRP A 71 4.63 2.39 -16.81
N GLU A 72 5.57 3.34 -16.80
CA GLU A 72 5.90 4.15 -18.01
C GLU A 72 7.08 3.62 -18.85
N LEU A 73 7.84 2.61 -18.39
CA LEU A 73 9.09 2.19 -19.08
C LEU A 73 9.09 0.82 -19.75
N GLY A 74 7.94 0.14 -19.87
CA GLY A 74 7.76 -0.99 -20.79
C GLY A 74 8.62 -2.26 -20.57
N GLU A 75 9.58 -2.24 -19.65
CA GLU A 75 10.42 -3.38 -19.31
C GLU A 75 10.22 -3.77 -17.86
N LYS A 76 10.21 -5.09 -17.62
CA LYS A 76 10.13 -5.72 -16.31
C LYS A 76 11.43 -5.47 -15.53
N LEU A 77 11.70 -4.22 -15.17
CA LEU A 77 12.82 -3.84 -14.32
C LEU A 77 12.49 -4.26 -12.89
N SER A 78 13.06 -5.36 -12.41
CA SER A 78 13.13 -5.68 -10.98
C SER A 78 13.87 -4.54 -10.29
N HIS A 79 13.19 -3.83 -9.39
CA HIS A 79 13.87 -2.82 -8.59
C HIS A 79 14.58 -3.55 -7.47
N HIS A 80 15.89 -3.66 -7.58
CA HIS A 80 16.73 -4.23 -6.53
C HIS A 80 17.02 -3.17 -5.46
N ALA A 81 16.91 -3.56 -4.20
CA ALA A 81 17.41 -2.78 -3.07
C ALA A 81 18.39 -3.63 -2.28
N LEU A 82 19.59 -3.10 -2.06
CA LEU A 82 20.56 -3.68 -1.14
C LEU A 82 20.54 -2.88 0.15
N LEU A 83 20.21 -3.53 1.27
CA LEU A 83 20.30 -2.93 2.59
C LEU A 83 21.51 -3.48 3.32
N ILE A 84 22.44 -2.60 3.65
CA ILE A 84 23.62 -2.93 4.45
C ILE A 84 23.41 -2.32 5.84
N ALA A 85 23.45 -3.15 6.87
CA ALA A 85 23.28 -2.70 8.24
C ALA A 85 24.25 -3.41 9.18
N THR A 86 24.99 -2.62 9.93
CA THR A 86 26.00 -3.11 10.87
C THR A 86 25.71 -2.52 12.24
N ASP A 87 25.47 -3.39 13.22
CA ASP A 87 25.42 -3.01 14.63
C ASP A 87 26.63 -3.53 15.42
N GLU A 88 27.37 -4.50 14.90
CA GLU A 88 28.53 -5.13 15.55
C GLU A 88 29.84 -4.81 14.82
N TYR A 89 30.90 -4.51 15.59
CA TYR A 89 32.22 -4.14 15.08
C TYR A 89 33.32 -4.90 15.83
N ASP A 90 34.32 -5.37 15.10
CA ASP A 90 35.49 -6.03 15.69
C ASP A 90 36.47 -5.05 16.34
N ASP A 91 36.45 -3.77 15.91
CA ASP A 91 37.29 -2.72 16.49
C ASP A 91 36.80 -2.39 17.92
N PRO A 92 37.63 -2.59 18.95
CA PRO A 92 37.24 -2.35 20.34
C PRO A 92 36.99 -0.86 20.66
N GLY A 93 37.39 0.06 19.78
CA GLY A 93 37.09 1.49 19.87
C GLY A 93 35.70 1.85 19.35
N TRP A 94 34.98 0.93 18.69
CA TRP A 94 33.67 1.20 18.09
C TRP A 94 32.57 0.67 19.00
N GLN A 95 31.59 1.53 19.27
CA GLN A 95 30.44 1.17 20.09
C GLN A 95 29.34 0.55 19.23
N LYS A 96 28.63 -0.43 19.81
CA LYS A 96 27.47 -1.06 19.19
C LYS A 96 26.45 0.02 18.79
N LEU A 97 26.05 0.06 17.52
CA LEU A 97 24.99 0.97 17.10
C LEU A 97 23.64 0.49 17.62
N ASN A 98 22.76 1.44 17.92
CA ASN A 98 21.44 1.10 18.44
C ASN A 98 20.53 0.60 17.31
N ASN A 99 20.45 -0.72 17.18
CA ASN A 99 19.44 -1.45 16.43
C ASN A 99 19.35 -1.27 14.88
N PRO A 100 20.41 -0.89 14.14
CA PRO A 100 20.30 -0.70 12.69
C PRO A 100 19.95 -2.00 11.93
N VAL A 101 20.33 -3.17 12.44
CA VAL A 101 19.95 -4.48 11.87
C VAL A 101 18.44 -4.68 11.90
N PHE A 102 17.77 -4.27 12.97
CA PHE A 102 16.32 -4.37 13.09
C PHE A 102 15.63 -3.36 12.16
N ASP A 103 16.15 -2.14 12.09
CA ASP A 103 15.62 -1.10 11.18
C ASP A 103 15.70 -1.56 9.72
N ALA A 104 16.83 -2.15 9.32
CA ALA A 104 16.99 -2.70 7.98
C ALA A 104 15.99 -3.82 7.66
N ARG A 105 15.70 -4.71 8.61
CA ARG A 105 14.65 -5.74 8.43
C ARG A 105 13.27 -5.13 8.28
N GLY A 106 12.95 -4.10 9.07
CA GLY A 106 11.69 -3.36 8.95
C GLY A 106 11.56 -2.68 7.59
N LEU A 107 12.64 -2.03 7.13
CA LEU A 107 12.66 -1.38 5.83
C LEU A 107 12.59 -2.38 4.68
N ALA A 108 13.28 -3.53 4.77
CA ALA A 108 13.20 -4.59 3.77
C ALA A 108 11.77 -5.07 3.56
N ARG A 109 11.03 -5.25 4.66
CA ARG A 109 9.62 -5.63 4.63
C ARG A 109 8.77 -4.56 3.94
N VAL A 110 8.96 -3.29 4.29
CA VAL A 110 8.21 -2.19 3.67
C VAL A 110 8.52 -2.09 2.17
N LEU A 111 9.80 -2.16 1.77
CA LEU A 111 10.22 -2.08 0.38
C LEU A 111 9.70 -3.25 -0.46
N SER A 112 9.72 -4.47 0.08
CA SER A 112 9.18 -5.64 -0.63
C SER A 112 7.64 -5.64 -0.67
N GLU A 113 6.97 -5.55 0.48
CA GLU A 113 5.51 -5.69 0.58
C GLU A 113 4.75 -4.50 -0.02
N ASN A 114 5.24 -3.27 0.17
CA ASN A 114 4.48 -2.06 -0.20
C ASN A 114 4.95 -1.46 -1.54
N TYR A 115 6.20 -1.72 -1.93
CA TYR A 115 6.81 -1.10 -3.12
C TYR A 115 7.29 -2.10 -4.17
N GLY A 116 7.30 -3.41 -3.87
CA GLY A 116 7.62 -4.47 -4.83
C GLY A 116 9.11 -4.54 -5.22
N PHE A 117 10.01 -4.13 -4.32
CA PHE A 117 11.46 -4.30 -4.51
C PHE A 117 11.87 -5.76 -4.29
N GLU A 118 12.87 -6.22 -5.04
CA GLU A 118 13.68 -7.40 -4.70
C GLU A 118 14.77 -6.94 -3.74
N VAL A 119 14.63 -7.30 -2.46
CA VAL A 119 15.48 -6.77 -1.39
C VAL A 119 16.48 -7.82 -0.93
N ASP A 120 17.76 -7.48 -1.01
CA ASP A 120 18.86 -8.20 -0.38
C ASP A 120 19.34 -7.47 0.87
N THR A 121 19.77 -8.22 1.88
CA THR A 121 20.26 -7.67 3.14
C THR A 121 21.63 -8.22 3.50
N LEU A 122 22.57 -7.33 3.79
CA LEU A 122 23.89 -7.66 4.33
C LEU A 122 23.96 -7.13 5.77
N LEU A 123 23.88 -8.04 6.74
CA LEU A 123 23.81 -7.72 8.16
C LEU A 123 25.14 -8.04 8.82
N ASN A 124 25.76 -7.06 9.47
CA ASN A 124 27.10 -7.17 10.06
C ASN A 124 28.14 -7.73 9.07
N ALA A 125 28.01 -7.35 7.80
CA ALA A 125 28.91 -7.77 6.74
C ALA A 125 30.28 -7.12 6.90
N THR A 126 31.31 -7.91 6.63
CA THR A 126 32.69 -7.47 6.49
C THR A 126 32.87 -6.62 5.23
N ALA A 127 33.99 -5.89 5.16
CA ALA A 127 34.31 -5.10 3.97
C ALA A 127 34.41 -5.96 2.70
N ASP A 128 34.92 -7.20 2.83
CA ASP A 128 35.06 -8.15 1.72
C ASP A 128 33.71 -8.70 1.24
N GLU A 129 32.69 -8.76 2.11
CA GLU A 129 31.34 -9.20 1.74
C GLU A 129 30.52 -8.10 1.03
N ILE A 130 30.99 -6.84 1.10
CA ILE A 130 30.32 -5.68 0.48
C ILE A 130 30.87 -5.38 -0.93
N LEU A 131 32.12 -5.76 -1.23
CA LEU A 131 32.85 -5.45 -2.48
C LEU A 131 32.72 -6.55 -3.54
#